data_AF-A0A7V0JGW1-F1
#
_entry.id   AF-A0A7V0JGW1-F1
#
_cell.length_a   1.000
_cell.length_b   1.000
_cell.length_c   1.000
_cell.angle_alpha   90.00
_cell.angle_beta   90.00
_cell.angle_gamma   90.00
#
_symmetry.space_group_name_H-M   'P 1'
#
loop_
_entity.id
_entity.type
_entity.pdbx_description
1 polymer ?
#
loop_
_entity_poly.entity_id
_entity_poly.type
_entity_poly.pdbx_seq_one_letter_code
_entity_poly.pdbx_strand_id
1 'polypeptide(L)' 'TYHVLEESGPDHDKTYLIEVRIGEEALGTGSGHTKKEAEQQAAAEGMRKAKSTSNSPHGS' A
#
# COMPACT_ATOMS: atom_id res chain seq x y z
N THR A 1 0.37 9.42 0.61
CA THR A 1 -0.03 9.45 -0.82
C THR A 1 -0.20 8.04 -1.32
N TYR A 2 -1.00 7.84 -2.37
CA TYR A 2 -1.18 6.54 -3.03
C TYR A 2 -0.49 6.57 -4.38
N HIS A 3 0.32 5.56 -4.67
CA HIS A 3 1.08 5.43 -5.91
C HIS A 3 0.79 4.09 -6.57
N VAL A 4 0.40 4.11 -7.85
CA VAL A 4 0.29 2.88 -8.64
C VAL A 4 1.70 2.44 -9.01
N LEU A 5 2.12 1.28 -8.51
CA LEU A 5 3.41 0.67 -8.81
C LEU A 5 3.34 -0.15 -10.10
N GLU A 6 2.26 -0.91 -10.28
CA GLU A 6 2.09 -1.80 -11.42
C GLU A 6 0.62 -1.87 -11.84
N GLU A 7 0.41 -2.02 -13.14
CA GLU A 7 -0.88 -2.33 -13.74
C GLU A 7 -0.64 -3.39 -14.83
N SER A 8 -1.05 -4.63 -14.55
CA SER A 8 -0.74 -5.79 -15.39
C SER A 8 -1.97 -6.68 -15.54
N GLY A 9 -2.09 -7.38 -16.67
CA GLY A 9 -3.18 -8.31 -16.95
C GLY A 9 -4.15 -7.87 -18.07
N PRO A 10 -4.92 -8.83 -18.63
CA PRO A 10 -5.89 -8.58 -19.70
C PRO A 10 -7.10 -7.79 -19.20
N ASP A 11 -7.93 -7.23 -20.10
CA ASP A 11 -9.06 -6.35 -19.73
C ASP A 11 -10.05 -6.97 -18.73
N HIS A 12 -10.15 -8.30 -18.69
CA HIS A 12 -11.02 -9.05 -17.79
C HIS A 12 -10.34 -9.54 -16.49
N ASP A 13 -9.02 -9.36 -16.37
CA ASP A 13 -8.23 -9.77 -15.20
C ASP A 13 -7.08 -8.79 -14.95
N LYS A 14 -7.40 -7.49 -15.00
CA LYS A 14 -6.41 -6.45 -14.76
C LYS A 14 -6.14 -6.36 -13.27
N THR A 15 -4.88 -6.50 -12.90
CA THR A 15 -4.35 -6.36 -11.55
C THR A 15 -3.67 -5.01 -11.41
N TYR A 16 -3.98 -4.32 -10.31
CA TYR A 16 -3.36 -3.06 -9.92
C TYR A 16 -2.57 -3.30 -8.64
N LEU A 17 -1.33 -2.85 -8.61
CA LEU A 17 -0.50 -2.78 -7.41
C LEU A 17 -0.38 -1.33 -6.98
N ILE A 18 -0.81 -1.02 -5.77
CA ILE A 18 -0.77 0.33 -5.21
C ILE A 18 0.03 0.31 -3.91
N GLU A 19 0.87 1.32 -3.73
CA GLU A 19 1.60 1.58 -2.52
C GLU A 19 1.04 2.82 -1.81
N VAL A 20 0.88 2.72 -0.49
CA VAL A 20 0.62 3.85 0.38
C VAL A 20 1.92 4.30 1.04
N ARG A 21 2.22 5.59 0.92
CA ARG A 21 3.42 6.23 1.50
C ARG A 21 3.03 7.34 2.45
N ILE A 22 3.80 7.53 3.53
CA ILE A 22 3.76 8.75 4.35
C ILE A 22 5.14 9.39 4.31
N GLY A 23 5.21 10.60 3.75
CA GLY A 23 6.49 11.23 3.44
C GLY A 23 7.24 10.43 2.38
N GLU A 24 8.49 10.06 2.69
CA GLU A 24 9.33 9.23 1.82
C GLU A 24 9.19 7.73 2.08
N GLU A 25 8.56 7.35 3.20
CA GLU A 25 8.45 5.95 3.64
C GLU A 25 7.21 5.26 3.06
N ALA A 26 7.43 4.06 2.50
CA ALA A 26 6.36 3.18 2.08
C ALA A 26 5.76 2.46 3.29
N LEU A 27 4.52 2.80 3.64
CA LEU A 27 3.81 2.19 4.75
C LEU A 27 3.21 0.85 4.39
N GLY A 28 2.80 0.62 3.16
CA GLY A 28 2.16 -0.63 2.78
C GLY A 28 1.83 -0.70 1.29
N THR A 29 1.58 -1.91 0.82
CA THR A 29 1.23 -2.20 -0.57
C THR A 29 -0.06 -2.99 -0.64
N GLY A 30 -0.76 -2.90 -1.75
CA GLY A 30 -2.02 -3.60 -1.94
C GLY A 30 -2.23 -3.90 -3.40
N SER A 31 -2.66 -5.12 -3.67
CA SER A 31 -3.02 -5.56 -5.02
C SER A 31 -4.53 -5.78 -5.10
N GLY A 32 -5.11 -5.53 -6.26
CA GLY A 32 -6.53 -5.83 -6.50
C GLY A 32 -6.90 -5.73 -7.97
N HIS A 33 -8.09 -6.20 -8.31
CA HIS A 33 -8.58 -6.14 -9.70
C HIS A 33 -9.04 -4.72 -10.09
N THR A 34 -9.11 -3.82 -9.11
CA THR A 34 -9.42 -2.41 -9.29
C THR A 34 -8.51 -1.54 -8.43
N LYS A 35 -8.32 -0.28 -8.83
CA LYS A 35 -7.55 0.71 -8.05
C LYS A 35 -8.09 0.85 -6.62
N LYS A 36 -9.40 0.87 -6.44
CA LYS A 36 -10.02 0.98 -5.10
C LYS A 36 -9.69 -0.20 -4.19
N GLU A 37 -9.69 -1.40 -4.74
CA GLU A 37 -9.38 -2.63 -3.99
C GLU A 37 -7.90 -2.66 -3.58
N ALA A 38 -7.01 -2.33 -4.51
CA ALA A 38 -5.58 -2.16 -4.25
C ALA A 38 -5.30 -1.06 -3.20
N GLU A 39 -5.98 0.08 -3.28
CA GLU A 39 -5.89 1.17 -2.29
C GLU A 39 -6.34 0.73 -0.89
N GLN A 40 -7.46 0.02 -0.79
CA GLN A 40 -7.95 -0.48 0.50
C GLN A 40 -6.98 -1.48 1.13
N GLN A 41 -6.42 -2.38 0.32
CA GLN A 41 -5.41 -3.32 0.81
C GLN A 41 -4.13 -2.60 1.27
N ALA A 42 -3.63 -1.64 0.47
CA ALA A 42 -2.45 -0.86 0.82
C ALA A 42 -2.66 -0.08 2.12
N ALA A 43 -3.83 0.55 2.28
CA ALA A 43 -4.18 1.25 3.51
C ALA A 43 -4.29 0.30 4.71
N ALA A 44 -4.87 -0.90 4.54
CA ALA A 44 -4.99 -1.89 5.60
C ALA A 44 -3.63 -2.45 6.03
N GLU A 45 -2.70 -2.66 5.10
CA GLU A 45 -1.32 -3.01 5.42
C GLU A 45 -0.60 -1.84 6.12
N GLY A 46 -0.71 -0.63 5.57
CA GLY A 46 -0.11 0.58 6.13
C GLY A 46 -0.58 0.88 7.56
N MET A 47 -1.87 0.70 7.85
CA MET A 47 -2.40 0.83 9.21
C MET A 47 -1.86 -0.25 10.14
N ARG A 48 -1.69 -1.50 9.68
CA ARG A 48 -1.10 -2.56 10.50
C ARG A 48 0.35 -2.25 10.83
N LYS A 49 1.15 -1.85 9.82
CA LYS A 49 2.53 -1.42 10.00
C LYS A 49 2.64 -0.21 10.92
N ALA A 50 1.90 0.86 10.67
CA ALA A 50 1.90 2.06 11.50
C ALA A 50 1.50 1.79 12.97
N LYS A 51 0.57 0.85 13.21
CA LYS A 51 0.21 0.42 14.58
C LYS A 51 1.30 -0.42 15.24
N SER A 52 2.08 -1.19 14.48
CA SER A 52 3.25 -1.91 15.01
C SER A 52 4.48 -1.01 15.23
N THR A 53 4.64 0.07 14.46
CA THR A 53 5.75 1.03 14.64
C THR A 53 5.56 1.95 15.85
N SER A 54 4.41 1.93 16.53
CA SER A 54 4.18 2.72 17.75
C SER A 54 4.91 2.19 19.00
N ASN A 55 5.77 1.17 18.88
CA ASN A 55 6.48 0.61 20.03
C ASN A 55 7.96 0.28 19.74
N SER A 56 8.72 1.20 19.16
CA SER A 56 10.17 1.22 19.34
C SER A 56 10.75 2.64 19.21
N PRO A 57 11.28 3.20 20.32
CA PRO A 57 12.05 4.43 20.31
C PRO A 57 13.52 4.09 20.04
N HIS A 58 14.10 4.57 18.95
CA HIS A 58 15.54 4.88 18.82
C HIS A 58 15.83 5.29 17.37
N GLY A 59 16.63 6.31 17.08
CA GLY A 59 17.43 7.12 17.98
C GLY A 59 18.36 8.02 17.17
N SER A 60 18.61 9.21 17.69
CA SER A 60 19.94 9.76 18.02
C SER A 60 19.77 11.18 18.53
#